data_AF-A0A3L8P1Z0-F1
#
_entry.id   AF-A0A3L8P1Z0-F1
#
_cell.length_a   1.000
_cell.length_b   1.000
_cell.length_c   1.000
_cell.angle_alpha   90.00
_cell.angle_beta   90.00
_cell.angle_gamma   90.00
#
_symmetry.space_group_name_H-M   'P 1'
#
loop_
_entity.id
_entity.type
_entity.pdbx_description
1 polymer ?
#
loop_
_entity_poly.entity_id
_entity_poly.type
_entity_poly.pdbx_seq_one_letter_code
_entity_poly.pdbx_strand_id
1 'polypeptide(L)'
;MGRRIAVIVTIAAVITLAVGVVALSAQASQAAKSDRVRKHLAAVSIAHELDTRSSELKVDALKAAAGDNPAQYKNDVADDTATATALLSKLRATVPDATDKADVTKLKGVFATYETTINGYIDTAVADPTSARSNVAAVQKANDAVDEALDREFASLQADADRASKQLDALQSSSRTTVVLAILVGLALLGGISFLISRSLVRPLRQAIDAVERLADGDLSLRLTETASGCTGDLQKAYNRAANQIHEVVSSVTGSADAVAAAAEELSANSQQIAAGAEETSVQ
;
A
#
# COMPACT_ATOMS: atom_id res chain seq x y z
N MET A 1 -22.67 16.40 -20.27
CA MET A 1 -21.20 16.15 -20.28
C MET A 1 -20.69 15.81 -18.88
N GLY A 2 -21.09 16.55 -17.84
CA GLY A 2 -20.65 16.34 -16.45
C GLY A 2 -20.81 14.92 -15.90
N ARG A 3 -21.94 14.23 -16.16
CA ARG A 3 -22.18 12.88 -15.61
C ARG A 3 -21.18 11.81 -16.09
N ARG A 4 -20.68 11.91 -17.33
CA ARG A 4 -19.69 10.95 -17.88
C ARG A 4 -18.30 11.20 -17.30
N ILE A 5 -17.89 12.46 -17.27
CA ILE A 5 -16.59 12.86 -16.69
C ILE A 5 -16.57 12.50 -15.20
N ALA A 6 -17.65 12.77 -14.47
CA ALA A 6 -17.79 12.39 -13.06
C ALA A 6 -17.64 10.88 -12.86
N VAL A 7 -18.33 10.04 -13.63
CA VAL A 7 -18.21 8.57 -13.54
C VAL A 7 -16.77 8.12 -13.77
N ILE A 8 -16.09 8.67 -14.77
CA ILE A 8 -14.71 8.30 -15.10
C ILE A 8 -13.74 8.71 -13.98
N VAL A 9 -13.85 9.94 -13.49
CA VAL A 9 -13.02 10.42 -12.37
C VAL A 9 -13.26 9.56 -11.12
N THR A 10 -14.51 9.21 -10.84
CA THR A 10 -14.85 8.30 -9.73
C THR A 10 -14.21 6.93 -9.90
N ILE A 11 -14.22 6.34 -11.10
CA ILE A 11 -13.57 5.04 -11.35
C ILE A 11 -12.05 5.15 -11.14
N ALA A 12 -11.41 6.21 -11.67
CA ALA A 12 -9.98 6.44 -11.48
C ALA A 12 -9.60 6.61 -10.00
N ALA A 13 -10.43 7.36 -9.24
CA ALA A 13 -10.26 7.51 -7.80
C ALA A 13 -10.40 6.17 -7.06
N VAL A 14 -11.40 5.34 -7.43
CA VAL A 14 -11.60 4.01 -6.84
C VAL A 14 -10.42 3.08 -7.13
N ILE A 15 -9.89 3.08 -8.35
CA ILE A 15 -8.70 2.28 -8.70
C ILE A 15 -7.50 2.70 -7.85
N THR A 16 -7.26 4.01 -7.75
CA THR A 16 -6.14 4.56 -6.97
C THR A 16 -6.27 4.18 -5.50
N LEU A 17 -7.49 4.31 -4.95
CA LEU A 17 -7.78 3.95 -3.57
C LEU A 17 -7.62 2.43 -3.33
N ALA A 18 -8.05 1.58 -4.26
CA ALA A 18 -7.88 0.15 -4.18
C ALA A 18 -6.40 -0.27 -4.14
N VAL A 19 -5.56 0.33 -5.02
CA VAL A 19 -4.10 0.10 -4.99
C VAL A 19 -3.49 0.58 -3.67
N GLY A 20 -3.93 1.74 -3.17
CA GLY A 20 -3.51 2.26 -1.87
C GLY A 20 -3.84 1.32 -0.70
N VAL A 21 -5.06 0.76 -0.68
CA VAL A 21 -5.49 -0.21 0.34
C VAL A 21 -4.66 -1.51 0.28
N VAL A 22 -4.38 -2.01 -0.92
CA VAL A 22 -3.51 -3.19 -1.10
C VAL A 22 -2.09 -2.91 -0.58
N ALA A 23 -1.53 -1.74 -0.89
CA ALA A 23 -0.22 -1.35 -0.40
C ALA A 23 -0.18 -1.20 1.13
N LEU A 24 -1.17 -0.53 1.73
CA LEU A 24 -1.25 -0.34 3.18
C LEU A 24 -1.47 -1.65 3.94
N SER A 25 -2.30 -2.55 3.43
CA SER A 25 -2.52 -3.88 4.05
C SER A 25 -1.27 -4.77 3.94
N ALA A 26 -0.56 -4.72 2.82
CA ALA A 26 0.73 -5.37 2.65
C ALA A 26 1.78 -4.81 3.63
N GLN A 27 1.78 -3.50 3.89
CA GLN A 27 2.70 -2.86 4.84
C GLN A 27 2.35 -3.19 6.29
N ALA A 28 1.06 -3.17 6.66
CA ALA A 28 0.61 -3.49 8.02
C ALA A 28 0.96 -4.94 8.41
N SER A 29 0.78 -5.89 7.47
CA SER A 29 1.16 -7.29 7.70
C SER A 29 2.67 -7.49 7.86
N GLN A 30 3.49 -6.72 7.14
CA GLN A 30 4.95 -6.72 7.32
C GLN A 30 5.36 -6.14 8.67
N ALA A 31 4.74 -5.04 9.11
CA ALA A 31 5.04 -4.41 10.39
C ALA A 31 4.78 -5.36 11.57
N ALA A 32 3.65 -6.08 11.56
CA ALA A 32 3.32 -7.05 12.60
C ALA A 32 4.33 -8.22 12.69
N LYS A 33 4.78 -8.75 11.53
CA LYS A 33 5.79 -9.82 11.51
C LYS A 33 7.19 -9.31 11.92
N SER A 34 7.55 -8.10 11.51
CA SER A 34 8.80 -7.46 11.91
C SER A 34 8.87 -7.25 13.43
N ASP A 35 7.77 -6.81 14.06
CA ASP A 35 7.67 -6.70 15.52
C ASP A 35 7.88 -8.06 16.21
N ARG A 36 7.35 -9.13 15.62
CA ARG A 36 7.52 -10.50 16.14
C ARG A 36 8.98 -10.95 16.09
N VAL A 37 9.68 -10.74 14.97
CA VAL A 37 11.14 -11.02 14.85
C VAL A 37 11.91 -10.26 15.93
N ARG A 38 11.64 -8.95 16.07
CA ARG A 38 12.31 -8.09 17.06
C ARG A 38 12.11 -8.61 18.49
N LYS A 39 10.91 -9.07 18.83
CA LYS A 39 10.60 -9.64 20.15
C LYS A 39 11.37 -10.93 20.42
N HIS A 40 11.44 -11.86 19.46
CA HIS A 40 12.24 -13.09 19.66
C HIS A 40 13.74 -12.79 19.80
N LEU A 41 14.29 -11.88 19.00
CA LEU A 41 15.70 -11.46 19.14
C LEU A 41 15.97 -10.79 20.50
N ALA A 42 15.04 -9.95 20.97
CA ALA A 42 15.14 -9.37 22.31
C ALA A 42 15.04 -10.45 23.42
N ALA A 43 14.20 -11.46 23.23
CA ALA A 43 14.09 -12.59 24.16
C ALA A 43 15.39 -13.41 24.23
N VAL A 44 16.03 -13.69 23.08
CA VAL A 44 17.35 -14.34 23.04
C VAL A 44 18.41 -13.53 23.81
N SER A 45 18.43 -12.21 23.64
CA SER A 45 19.35 -11.34 24.40
C SER A 45 19.10 -11.42 25.92
N ILE A 46 17.83 -11.39 26.35
CA ILE A 46 17.47 -11.49 27.77
C ILE A 46 17.87 -12.86 28.34
N ALA A 47 17.72 -13.93 27.56
CA ALA A 47 18.15 -15.26 27.97
C ALA A 47 19.69 -15.31 28.16
N HIS A 48 20.49 -14.63 27.32
CA HIS A 48 21.95 -14.52 27.51
C HIS A 48 22.34 -13.74 28.77
N GLU A 49 21.61 -12.67 29.08
CA GLU A 49 21.79 -11.95 30.35
C GLU A 49 21.47 -12.86 31.54
N LEU A 50 20.43 -13.69 31.43
CA LEU A 50 20.03 -14.63 32.48
C LEU A 50 21.05 -15.76 32.69
N ASP A 51 21.64 -16.29 31.62
CA ASP A 51 22.74 -17.26 31.65
C ASP A 51 23.98 -16.71 32.37
N THR A 52 24.33 -15.45 32.07
CA THR A 52 25.42 -14.74 32.74
C THR A 52 25.16 -14.63 34.25
N ARG A 53 23.94 -14.25 34.66
CA ARG A 53 23.56 -14.17 36.08
C ARG A 53 23.56 -15.52 36.77
N SER A 54 23.15 -16.58 36.07
CA SER A 54 23.22 -17.96 36.59
C SER A 54 24.65 -18.36 36.94
N SER A 55 25.59 -18.02 36.05
CA SER A 55 27.01 -18.27 36.23
C SER A 55 27.59 -17.46 37.39
N GLU A 56 27.20 -16.19 37.56
CA GLU A 56 27.61 -15.35 38.68
C GLU A 56 27.15 -15.91 40.02
N LEU A 57 25.87 -16.33 40.13
CA LEU A 57 25.33 -16.99 41.33
C LEU A 57 26.13 -18.24 41.71
N LYS A 58 26.51 -19.07 40.74
CA LYS A 58 27.36 -20.26 40.97
C LYS A 58 28.70 -19.84 41.54
N VAL A 59 29.34 -18.87 40.90
CA VAL A 59 30.68 -18.41 41.25
C VAL A 59 30.69 -17.85 42.68
N ASP A 60 29.69 -17.05 43.05
CA ASP A 60 29.61 -16.46 44.38
C ASP A 60 29.29 -17.49 45.47
N ALA A 61 28.44 -18.48 45.17
CA ALA A 61 28.26 -19.62 46.06
C ALA A 61 29.59 -20.35 46.32
N LEU A 62 30.34 -20.70 45.27
CA LEU A 62 31.60 -21.42 45.41
C LEU A 62 32.66 -20.57 46.13
N LYS A 63 32.75 -19.26 45.85
CA LYS A 63 33.63 -18.34 46.57
C LYS A 63 33.25 -18.22 48.04
N ALA A 64 31.98 -18.24 48.40
CA ALA A 64 31.54 -18.20 49.80
C ALA A 64 32.11 -19.37 50.60
N ALA A 65 32.18 -20.57 50.02
CA ALA A 65 32.82 -21.71 50.69
C ALA A 65 34.35 -21.66 50.65
N ALA A 66 34.97 -21.02 49.65
CA ALA A 66 36.42 -20.98 49.49
C ALA A 66 37.12 -19.84 50.25
N GLY A 67 36.45 -18.70 50.46
CA GLY A 67 37.03 -17.48 51.01
C GLY A 67 36.99 -17.37 52.54
N ASP A 68 37.66 -16.34 53.06
CA ASP A 68 37.79 -16.07 54.50
C ASP A 68 36.57 -15.35 55.11
N ASN A 69 35.71 -14.77 54.28
CA ASN A 69 34.50 -14.05 54.71
C ASN A 69 33.25 -14.47 53.91
N PRO A 70 32.68 -15.66 54.15
CA PRO A 70 31.52 -16.17 53.42
C PRO A 70 30.29 -15.26 53.48
N ALA A 71 30.15 -14.48 54.56
CA ALA A 71 28.98 -13.63 54.79
C ALA A 71 28.86 -12.47 53.79
N GLN A 72 29.96 -12.05 53.15
CA GLN A 72 29.94 -10.95 52.18
C GLN A 72 29.10 -11.29 50.93
N TYR A 73 29.08 -12.56 50.53
CA TYR A 73 28.41 -13.03 49.32
C TYR A 73 26.88 -13.12 49.46
N LYS A 74 26.33 -12.96 50.67
CA LYS A 74 24.87 -12.94 50.88
C LYS A 74 24.20 -11.77 50.15
N ASN A 75 24.87 -10.61 50.12
CA ASN A 75 24.33 -9.43 49.44
C ASN A 75 24.42 -9.58 47.91
N ASP A 76 25.56 -10.09 47.41
CA ASP A 76 25.79 -10.30 45.98
C ASP A 76 24.75 -11.29 45.42
N VAL A 77 24.56 -12.43 46.09
CA VAL A 77 23.54 -13.41 45.68
C VAL A 77 22.12 -12.87 45.77
N ALA A 78 21.81 -12.02 46.76
CA ALA A 78 20.49 -11.40 46.84
C ALA A 78 20.24 -10.45 45.65
N ASP A 79 21.26 -9.68 45.23
CA ASP A 79 21.16 -8.75 44.10
C ASP A 79 21.06 -9.50 42.75
N ASP A 80 21.89 -10.52 42.53
CA ASP A 80 21.83 -11.34 41.32
C ASP A 80 20.53 -12.13 41.22
N THR A 81 20.00 -12.62 42.35
CA THR A 81 18.70 -13.27 42.42
C THR A 81 17.56 -12.31 42.05
N ALA A 82 17.60 -11.08 42.57
CA ALA A 82 16.62 -10.06 42.22
C ALA A 82 16.69 -9.71 40.72
N THR A 83 17.91 -9.59 40.18
CA THR A 83 18.15 -9.34 38.75
C THR A 83 17.66 -10.50 37.89
N ALA A 84 17.97 -11.75 38.22
CA ALA A 84 17.50 -12.94 37.51
C ALA A 84 15.95 -13.01 37.52
N THR A 85 15.32 -12.72 38.65
CA THR A 85 13.85 -12.67 38.78
C THR A 85 13.22 -11.60 37.90
N ALA A 86 13.86 -10.42 37.82
CA ALA A 86 13.43 -9.34 36.94
C ALA A 86 13.59 -9.71 35.46
N LEU A 87 14.73 -10.33 35.09
CA LEU A 87 14.99 -10.81 33.73
C LEU A 87 13.99 -11.89 33.30
N LEU A 88 13.68 -12.89 34.14
CA LEU A 88 12.64 -13.89 33.88
C LEU A 88 11.26 -13.27 33.63
N SER A 89 10.91 -12.25 34.41
CA SER A 89 9.66 -11.52 34.26
C SER A 89 9.63 -10.72 32.95
N LYS A 90 10.74 -10.06 32.61
CA LYS A 90 10.93 -9.33 31.35
C LYS A 90 10.91 -10.26 30.14
N LEU A 91 11.56 -11.42 30.23
CA LEU A 91 11.57 -12.45 29.18
C LEU A 91 10.15 -12.91 28.88
N ARG A 92 9.38 -13.30 29.91
CA ARG A 92 7.97 -13.70 29.78
C ARG A 92 7.09 -12.62 29.15
N ALA A 93 7.33 -11.35 29.48
CA ALA A 93 6.57 -10.23 28.92
C ALA A 93 6.96 -9.93 27.46
N THR A 94 8.20 -10.25 27.07
CA THR A 94 8.76 -9.97 25.74
C THR A 94 8.31 -11.02 24.71
N VAL A 95 8.30 -12.30 25.10
CA VAL A 95 7.94 -13.38 24.19
C VAL A 95 6.47 -13.25 23.73
N PRO A 96 6.21 -13.32 22.41
CA PRO A 96 4.87 -13.09 21.86
C PRO A 96 3.95 -14.30 22.04
N ASP A 97 4.50 -15.52 22.02
CA ASP A 97 3.76 -16.76 21.89
C ASP A 97 3.39 -17.41 23.23
N ALA A 98 2.26 -18.11 23.25
CA ALA A 98 1.77 -18.76 24.46
C ALA A 98 2.68 -19.92 24.90
N THR A 99 3.28 -20.63 23.94
CA THR A 99 4.22 -21.72 24.19
C THR A 99 5.48 -21.20 24.87
N ASP A 100 6.13 -20.17 24.30
CA ASP A 100 7.30 -19.52 24.90
C ASP A 100 6.99 -19.02 26.31
N LYS A 101 5.82 -18.41 26.54
CA LYS A 101 5.41 -17.99 27.89
C LYS A 101 5.32 -19.17 28.87
N ALA A 102 4.85 -20.32 28.41
CA ALA A 102 4.79 -21.53 29.22
C ALA A 102 6.20 -22.06 29.53
N ASP A 103 7.11 -22.05 28.56
CA ASP A 103 8.48 -22.51 28.74
C ASP A 103 9.29 -21.59 29.66
N VAL A 104 9.15 -20.27 29.54
CA VAL A 104 9.68 -19.31 30.53
C VAL A 104 9.10 -19.54 31.94
N THR A 105 7.86 -20.03 32.07
CA THR A 105 7.30 -20.42 33.38
C THR A 105 8.06 -21.58 33.99
N LYS A 106 8.38 -22.59 33.18
CA LYS A 106 9.13 -23.77 33.62
C LYS A 106 10.55 -23.37 33.99
N LEU A 107 11.20 -22.56 33.16
CA LEU A 107 12.53 -22.00 33.42
C LEU A 107 12.56 -21.24 34.75
N LYS A 108 11.55 -20.40 35.03
CA LYS A 108 11.40 -19.72 36.32
C LYS A 108 11.33 -20.69 37.51
N GLY A 109 10.64 -21.83 37.35
CA GLY A 109 10.58 -22.85 38.39
C GLY A 109 11.94 -23.54 38.65
N VAL A 110 12.71 -23.79 37.59
CA VAL A 110 14.08 -24.32 37.69
C VAL A 110 14.99 -23.31 38.41
N PHE A 111 14.92 -22.02 38.03
CA PHE A 111 15.66 -20.95 38.69
C PHE A 111 15.32 -20.80 40.18
N ALA A 112 14.05 -20.92 40.57
CA ALA A 112 13.67 -20.86 42.00
C ALA A 112 14.28 -22.02 42.82
N THR A 113 14.41 -23.21 42.21
CA THR A 113 15.07 -24.36 42.83
C THR A 113 16.58 -24.12 42.96
N TYR A 114 17.18 -23.53 41.93
CA TYR A 114 18.59 -23.16 41.93
C TYR A 114 18.90 -22.10 42.99
N GLU A 115 18.11 -21.03 43.06
CA GLU A 115 18.19 -19.98 44.09
C GLU A 115 18.12 -20.57 45.50
N THR A 116 17.17 -21.46 45.75
CA THR A 116 17.04 -22.15 47.05
C THR A 116 18.31 -22.93 47.40
N THR A 117 18.92 -23.59 46.41
CA THR A 117 20.16 -24.36 46.57
C THR A 117 21.35 -23.45 46.86
N ILE A 118 21.48 -22.36 46.13
CA ILE A 118 22.56 -21.37 46.28
C ILE A 118 22.49 -20.71 47.66
N ASN A 119 21.31 -20.23 48.08
CA ASN A 119 21.12 -19.62 49.40
C ASN A 119 21.44 -20.60 50.53
N GLY A 120 20.95 -21.84 50.45
CA GLY A 120 21.25 -22.86 51.45
C GLY A 120 22.74 -23.24 51.50
N TYR A 121 23.42 -23.26 50.35
CA TYR A 121 24.86 -23.48 50.28
C TYR A 121 25.65 -22.35 50.96
N ILE A 122 25.27 -21.09 50.73
CA ILE A 122 25.90 -19.93 51.36
C ILE A 122 25.66 -19.90 52.87
N ASP A 123 24.43 -20.21 53.32
CA ASP A 123 24.13 -20.33 54.75
C ASP A 123 24.99 -21.42 55.41
N THR A 124 25.17 -22.55 54.73
CA THR A 124 26.09 -23.61 55.18
C THR A 124 27.53 -23.11 55.20
N ALA A 125 27.97 -22.37 54.18
CA ALA A 125 29.34 -21.83 54.11
C ALA A 125 29.63 -20.82 55.24
N VAL A 126 28.64 -20.01 55.63
CA VAL A 126 28.76 -19.08 56.77
C VAL A 126 28.85 -19.84 58.10
N ALA A 127 28.10 -20.94 58.26
CA ALA A 127 28.09 -21.72 59.50
C ALA A 127 29.28 -22.67 59.64
N ASP A 128 29.64 -23.36 58.55
CA ASP A 128 30.72 -24.35 58.45
C ASP A 128 31.23 -24.44 56.99
N PRO A 129 32.30 -23.69 56.64
CA PRO A 129 32.90 -23.73 55.31
C PRO A 129 33.38 -25.12 54.88
N THR A 130 33.77 -26.00 55.82
CA THR A 130 34.26 -27.35 55.49
C THR A 130 33.10 -28.24 55.04
N SER A 131 31.98 -28.18 55.76
CA SER A 131 30.75 -28.86 55.36
C SER A 131 30.26 -28.36 53.99
N ALA A 132 30.23 -27.04 53.75
CA ALA A 132 29.85 -26.50 52.45
C ALA A 132 30.72 -27.03 51.30
N ARG A 133 32.05 -27.02 51.45
CA ARG A 133 32.99 -27.56 50.43
C ARG A 133 32.73 -29.03 50.09
N SER A 134 32.24 -29.83 51.04
CA SER A 134 31.90 -31.23 50.80
C SER A 134 30.62 -31.42 49.97
N ASN A 135 29.79 -30.37 49.85
CA ASN A 135 28.50 -30.40 49.17
C ASN A 135 28.46 -29.59 47.85
N VAL A 136 29.62 -29.30 47.25
CA VAL A 136 29.72 -28.60 45.95
C VAL A 136 28.91 -29.29 44.85
N ALA A 137 28.76 -30.62 44.92
CA ALA A 137 27.97 -31.40 43.97
C ALA A 137 26.49 -30.96 43.90
N ALA A 138 25.91 -30.47 45.01
CA ALA A 138 24.54 -29.96 45.00
C ALA A 138 24.42 -28.67 44.17
N VAL A 139 25.39 -27.76 44.30
CA VAL A 139 25.47 -26.52 43.51
C VAL A 139 25.67 -26.86 42.02
N GLN A 140 26.59 -27.77 41.71
CA GLN A 140 26.83 -28.18 40.33
C GLN A 140 25.57 -28.79 39.70
N LYS A 141 24.90 -29.72 40.39
CA LYS A 141 23.67 -30.34 39.89
C LYS A 141 22.55 -29.33 39.65
N ALA A 142 22.39 -28.35 40.55
CA ALA A 142 21.37 -27.32 40.39
C ALA A 142 21.71 -26.35 39.25
N ASN A 143 22.99 -26.02 39.07
CA ASN A 143 23.46 -25.26 37.93
C ASN A 143 23.24 -26.01 36.61
N ASP A 144 23.61 -27.30 36.53
CA ASP A 144 23.41 -28.11 35.32
C ASP A 144 21.94 -28.14 34.89
N ALA A 145 21.01 -28.16 35.85
CA ALA A 145 19.57 -28.11 35.57
C ALA A 145 19.14 -26.75 34.98
N VAL A 146 19.74 -25.65 35.44
CA VAL A 146 19.51 -24.31 34.88
C VAL A 146 20.13 -24.19 33.49
N ASP A 147 21.38 -24.63 33.31
CA ASP A 147 22.07 -24.60 32.02
C ASP A 147 21.26 -25.37 30.98
N GLU A 148 20.80 -26.59 31.29
CA GLU A 148 19.98 -27.39 30.38
C GLU A 148 18.60 -26.74 30.10
N ALA A 149 18.00 -26.07 31.09
CA ALA A 149 16.75 -25.35 30.89
C ALA A 149 16.93 -24.10 30.03
N LEU A 150 18.03 -23.35 30.22
CA LEU A 150 18.40 -22.20 29.41
C LEU A 150 18.72 -22.61 27.98
N ASP A 151 19.54 -23.65 27.76
CA ASP A 151 19.89 -24.17 26.44
C ASP A 151 18.65 -24.54 25.62
N ARG A 152 17.67 -25.19 26.27
CA ARG A 152 16.37 -25.49 25.63
C ARG A 152 15.61 -24.22 25.27
N GLU A 153 15.55 -23.26 26.18
CA GLU A 153 14.86 -21.99 25.95
C GLU A 153 15.54 -21.21 24.80
N PHE A 154 16.87 -21.11 24.80
CA PHE A 154 17.65 -20.49 23.72
C PHE A 154 17.38 -21.15 22.38
N ALA A 155 17.47 -22.48 22.31
CA ALA A 155 17.22 -23.22 21.09
C ALA A 155 15.80 -22.97 20.56
N SER A 156 14.81 -22.92 21.45
CA SER A 156 13.42 -22.60 21.08
C SER A 156 13.29 -21.17 20.56
N LEU A 157 13.75 -20.18 21.33
CA LEU A 157 13.66 -18.76 20.98
C LEU A 157 14.41 -18.44 19.68
N GLN A 158 15.57 -19.04 19.45
CA GLN A 158 16.33 -18.89 18.20
C GLN A 158 15.58 -19.54 17.03
N ALA A 159 15.03 -20.74 17.21
CA ALA A 159 14.23 -21.39 16.17
C ALA A 159 12.96 -20.60 15.84
N ASP A 160 12.34 -19.94 16.82
CA ASP A 160 11.21 -19.03 16.60
C ASP A 160 11.62 -17.73 15.92
N ALA A 161 12.77 -17.14 16.28
CA ALA A 161 13.33 -15.97 15.60
C ALA A 161 13.62 -16.28 14.11
N ASP A 162 14.22 -17.43 13.82
CA ASP A 162 14.53 -17.86 12.45
C ASP A 162 13.25 -18.13 11.65
N ARG A 163 12.25 -18.79 12.25
CA ARG A 163 10.94 -19.02 11.62
C ARG A 163 10.23 -17.70 11.33
N ALA A 164 10.20 -16.78 12.29
CA ALA A 164 9.61 -15.47 12.11
C ALA A 164 10.32 -14.66 11.00
N SER A 165 11.65 -14.74 10.94
CA SER A 165 12.46 -14.06 9.91
C SER A 165 12.17 -14.62 8.51
N LYS A 166 12.16 -15.95 8.34
CA LYS A 166 11.79 -16.59 7.07
C LYS A 166 10.36 -16.24 6.63
N GLN A 167 9.43 -16.16 7.57
CA GLN A 167 8.05 -15.75 7.28
C GLN A 167 7.91 -14.28 6.90
N LEU A 168 8.79 -13.41 7.43
CA LEU A 168 8.87 -12.00 7.07
C LEU A 168 9.44 -11.85 5.64
N ASP A 169 10.53 -12.54 5.31
CA ASP A 169 11.15 -12.51 3.98
C ASP A 169 10.18 -13.00 2.89
N ALA A 170 9.52 -14.14 3.14
CA ALA A 170 8.52 -14.68 2.22
C ALA A 170 7.35 -13.71 2.02
N LEU A 171 6.88 -13.06 3.09
CA LEU A 171 5.83 -12.05 3.01
C LEU A 171 6.31 -10.80 2.25
N GLN A 172 7.53 -10.34 2.49
CA GLN A 172 8.09 -9.17 1.82
C GLN A 172 8.17 -9.39 0.31
N SER A 173 8.67 -10.55 -0.12
CA SER A 173 8.70 -10.95 -1.53
C SER A 173 7.29 -11.02 -2.13
N SER A 174 6.36 -11.73 -1.47
CA SER A 174 4.98 -11.86 -1.95
C SER A 174 4.26 -10.51 -2.03
N SER A 175 4.36 -9.68 -0.99
CA SER A 175 3.75 -8.35 -0.95
C SER A 175 4.28 -7.44 -2.04
N ARG A 176 5.59 -7.46 -2.31
CA ARG A 176 6.18 -6.69 -3.40
C ARG A 176 5.57 -7.07 -4.75
N THR A 177 5.45 -8.37 -5.02
CA THR A 177 4.82 -8.87 -6.25
C THR A 177 3.35 -8.45 -6.34
N THR A 178 2.58 -8.59 -5.26
CA THR A 178 1.16 -8.19 -5.22
C THR A 178 0.98 -6.69 -5.47
N VAL A 179 1.79 -5.83 -4.84
CA VAL A 179 1.72 -4.37 -5.04
C VAL A 179 2.11 -3.99 -6.46
N VAL A 180 3.17 -4.57 -7.02
CA VAL A 180 3.57 -4.32 -8.42
C VAL A 180 2.46 -4.74 -9.39
N LEU A 181 1.86 -5.92 -9.20
CA LEU A 181 0.74 -6.38 -10.02
C LEU A 181 -0.48 -5.46 -9.89
N ALA A 182 -0.82 -5.02 -8.67
CA ALA A 182 -1.92 -4.09 -8.45
C ALA A 182 -1.68 -2.74 -9.16
N ILE A 183 -0.45 -2.22 -9.14
CA ILE A 183 -0.07 -1.01 -9.87
C ILE A 183 -0.19 -1.23 -11.38
N LEU A 184 0.34 -2.34 -11.91
CA LEU A 184 0.26 -2.64 -13.34
C LEU A 184 -1.19 -2.78 -13.83
N VAL A 185 -2.04 -3.47 -13.08
CA VAL A 185 -3.47 -3.58 -13.36
C VAL A 185 -4.14 -2.20 -13.27
N GLY A 186 -3.83 -1.41 -12.24
CA GLY A 186 -4.33 -0.05 -12.09
C GLY A 186 -3.95 0.85 -13.27
N LEU A 187 -2.69 0.81 -13.72
CA LEU A 187 -2.20 1.54 -14.89
C LEU A 187 -2.89 1.07 -16.18
N ALA A 188 -3.07 -0.25 -16.36
CA ALA A 188 -3.77 -0.79 -17.51
C ALA A 188 -5.23 -0.32 -17.55
N LEU A 189 -5.92 -0.31 -16.40
CA LEU A 189 -7.29 0.20 -16.30
C LEU A 189 -7.37 1.71 -16.57
N LEU A 190 -6.47 2.51 -16.00
CA LEU A 190 -6.40 3.95 -16.25
C LEU A 190 -6.08 4.26 -17.72
N GLY A 191 -5.18 3.49 -18.34
CA GLY A 191 -4.88 3.55 -19.76
C GLY A 191 -6.09 3.21 -20.63
N GLY A 192 -6.82 2.14 -20.28
CA GLY A 192 -8.05 1.75 -20.96
C GLY A 192 -9.15 2.81 -20.86
N ILE A 193 -9.34 3.39 -19.67
CA ILE A 193 -10.28 4.50 -19.45
C ILE A 193 -9.87 5.74 -20.27
N SER A 194 -8.58 6.09 -20.27
CA SER A 194 -8.06 7.22 -21.06
C SER A 194 -8.29 7.01 -22.56
N PHE A 195 -8.07 5.79 -23.05
CA PHE A 195 -8.37 5.42 -24.43
C PHE A 195 -9.86 5.57 -24.76
N LEU A 196 -10.75 5.11 -23.87
CA LEU A 196 -12.20 5.26 -24.03
C LEU A 196 -12.62 6.74 -24.03
N ILE A 197 -12.05 7.59 -23.18
CA ILE A 197 -12.30 9.04 -23.20
C ILE A 197 -11.86 9.64 -24.53
N SER A 198 -10.65 9.31 -24.97
CA SER A 198 -10.08 9.83 -26.21
C SER A 198 -10.99 9.49 -27.40
N ARG A 199 -11.45 8.24 -27.48
CA ARG A 199 -12.32 7.76 -28.56
C ARG A 199 -13.76 8.29 -28.50
N SER A 200 -14.35 8.39 -27.31
CA SER A 200 -15.78 8.69 -27.14
C SER A 200 -16.11 10.17 -26.92
N LEU A 201 -15.14 10.96 -26.43
CA LEU A 201 -15.31 12.39 -26.16
C LEU A 201 -14.34 13.23 -27.00
N VAL A 202 -13.03 13.02 -26.86
CA VAL A 202 -12.02 13.95 -27.43
C VAL A 202 -12.09 13.95 -28.96
N ARG A 203 -12.11 12.78 -29.59
CA ARG A 203 -12.14 12.67 -31.05
C ARG A 203 -13.42 13.25 -31.68
N PRO A 204 -14.64 12.91 -31.24
CA PRO A 204 -15.85 13.51 -31.82
C PRO A 204 -15.98 15.01 -31.54
N LEU A 205 -15.47 15.51 -30.41
CA LEU A 205 -15.42 16.96 -30.14
C LEU A 205 -14.47 17.68 -31.08
N ARG A 206 -13.27 17.13 -31.35
CA ARG A 206 -12.36 17.68 -32.36
C ARG A 206 -12.98 17.69 -33.75
N GLN A 207 -13.69 16.63 -34.13
CA GLN A 207 -14.43 16.58 -35.39
C GLN A 207 -15.51 17.65 -35.48
N ALA A 208 -16.24 17.89 -34.38
CA ALA A 208 -17.25 18.94 -34.35
C ALA A 208 -16.64 20.35 -34.45
N ILE A 209 -15.49 20.59 -33.82
CA ILE A 209 -14.75 21.86 -33.94
C ILE A 209 -14.33 22.10 -35.40
N ASP A 210 -13.66 21.11 -36.02
CA ASP A 210 -13.25 21.17 -37.44
C ASP A 210 -14.44 21.42 -38.38
N ALA A 211 -15.58 20.81 -38.10
CA ALA A 211 -16.78 21.00 -38.91
C ALA A 211 -17.39 22.39 -38.78
N VAL A 212 -17.34 22.98 -37.58
CA VAL A 212 -17.77 24.36 -37.35
C VAL A 212 -16.83 25.36 -38.02
N GLU A 213 -15.52 25.12 -37.97
CA GLU A 213 -14.52 25.96 -38.68
C GLU A 213 -14.78 25.95 -40.20
N ARG A 214 -14.98 24.77 -40.80
CA ARG A 214 -15.32 24.67 -42.23
C ARG A 214 -16.65 25.32 -42.60
N LEU A 215 -17.65 25.22 -41.71
CA LEU A 215 -18.92 25.90 -41.89
C LEU A 215 -18.74 27.43 -41.88
N ALA A 216 -17.87 27.95 -41.01
CA ALA A 216 -17.54 29.37 -40.96
C ALA A 216 -16.80 29.85 -42.22
N ASP A 217 -16.00 28.98 -42.85
CA ASP A 217 -15.33 29.24 -44.13
C ASP A 217 -16.27 29.12 -45.35
N GLY A 218 -17.55 28.80 -45.13
CA GLY A 218 -18.58 28.71 -46.17
C GLY A 218 -18.74 27.33 -46.81
N ASP A 219 -18.06 26.29 -46.30
CA ASP A 219 -18.27 24.92 -46.76
C ASP A 219 -19.54 24.32 -46.12
N LEU A 220 -20.64 24.41 -46.87
CA LEU A 220 -21.94 23.88 -46.46
C LEU A 220 -22.12 22.38 -46.79
N SER A 221 -21.11 21.70 -47.35
CA SER A 221 -21.22 20.31 -47.80
C SER A 221 -20.93 19.29 -46.68
N LEU A 222 -20.15 19.69 -45.66
CA LEU A 222 -19.72 18.79 -44.60
C LEU A 222 -20.87 18.43 -43.66
N ARG A 223 -21.02 17.14 -43.34
CA ARG A 223 -21.94 16.65 -42.30
C ARG A 223 -21.19 15.75 -41.32
N LEU A 224 -21.51 15.91 -40.04
CA LEU A 224 -20.95 15.08 -38.98
C LEU A 224 -21.67 13.73 -38.94
N THR A 225 -20.90 12.65 -38.87
CA THR A 225 -21.47 11.30 -38.68
C THR A 225 -21.96 11.15 -37.24
N GLU A 226 -23.27 10.95 -37.06
CA GLU A 226 -23.96 10.87 -35.76
C GLU A 226 -23.72 9.54 -35.02
N THR A 227 -22.45 9.21 -34.79
CA THR A 227 -22.02 7.99 -34.11
C THR A 227 -21.83 8.16 -32.61
N ALA A 228 -21.72 9.42 -32.13
CA ALA A 228 -21.55 9.69 -30.71
C ALA A 228 -22.91 9.65 -29.98
N SER A 229 -22.88 9.25 -28.71
CA SER A 229 -24.07 9.22 -27.85
C SER A 229 -24.00 10.30 -26.77
N GLY A 230 -25.16 10.64 -26.17
CA GLY A 230 -25.26 11.70 -25.16
C GLY A 230 -24.94 13.08 -25.74
N CYS A 231 -24.47 14.01 -24.90
CA CYS A 231 -24.29 15.42 -25.29
C CYS A 231 -23.41 15.63 -26.54
N THR A 232 -22.44 14.75 -26.80
CA THR A 232 -21.60 14.84 -28.01
C THR A 232 -22.36 14.42 -29.27
N GLY A 233 -23.27 13.45 -29.17
CA GLY A 233 -24.19 13.12 -30.26
C GLY A 233 -25.24 14.20 -30.49
N ASP A 234 -25.73 14.83 -29.42
CA ASP A 234 -26.65 15.96 -29.51
C ASP A 234 -25.99 17.15 -30.25
N LEU A 235 -24.70 17.39 -30.00
CA LEU A 235 -23.92 18.39 -30.73
C LEU A 235 -23.81 18.05 -32.23
N GLN A 236 -23.50 16.81 -32.60
CA GLN A 236 -23.42 16.37 -34.00
C GLN A 236 -24.76 16.59 -34.73
N LYS A 237 -25.86 16.22 -34.08
CA LYS A 237 -27.23 16.43 -34.59
C LYS A 237 -27.58 17.91 -34.76
N ALA A 238 -27.23 18.72 -33.76
CA ALA A 238 -27.48 20.16 -33.80
C ALA A 238 -26.70 20.84 -34.92
N TYR A 239 -25.41 20.49 -35.10
CA TYR A 239 -24.60 20.98 -36.21
C TYR A 239 -25.21 20.63 -37.57
N ASN A 240 -25.56 19.35 -37.81
CA ASN A 240 -26.13 18.93 -39.09
C ASN A 240 -27.42 19.69 -39.42
N ARG A 241 -28.27 19.95 -38.41
CA ARG A 241 -29.50 20.71 -38.57
C ARG A 241 -29.23 22.17 -38.94
N ALA A 242 -28.26 22.81 -38.28
CA ALA A 242 -27.86 24.18 -38.59
C ALA A 242 -27.26 24.29 -40.01
N ALA A 243 -26.37 23.36 -40.38
CA ALA A 243 -25.76 23.34 -41.71
C ALA A 243 -26.81 23.13 -42.83
N ASN A 244 -27.84 22.30 -42.59
CA ASN A 244 -28.96 22.15 -43.52
C ASN A 244 -29.78 23.43 -43.67
N GLN A 245 -30.11 24.10 -42.56
CA GLN A 245 -30.87 25.36 -42.61
C GLN A 245 -30.10 26.46 -43.35
N ILE A 246 -28.79 26.58 -43.13
CA ILE A 246 -27.96 27.55 -43.86
C ILE A 246 -27.91 27.19 -45.35
N HIS A 247 -27.77 25.91 -45.69
CA HIS A 247 -27.78 25.45 -47.08
C HIS A 247 -29.10 25.74 -47.80
N GLU A 248 -30.24 25.53 -47.13
CA GLU A 248 -31.57 25.88 -47.66
C GLU A 248 -31.72 27.39 -47.88
N VAL A 249 -31.27 28.22 -46.94
CA VAL A 249 -31.29 29.69 -47.08
C VAL A 249 -30.43 30.14 -48.27
N VAL A 250 -29.20 29.65 -48.39
CA VAL A 250 -28.31 29.99 -49.52
C VAL A 250 -28.89 29.51 -50.86
N SER A 251 -29.49 28.32 -50.89
CA SER A 251 -30.18 27.79 -52.08
C SER A 251 -31.39 28.66 -52.47
N SER A 252 -32.14 29.15 -51.49
CA SER A 252 -33.28 30.04 -51.75
C SER A 252 -32.84 31.42 -52.24
N VAL A 253 -31.73 31.96 -51.72
CA VAL A 253 -31.17 33.26 -52.16
C VAL A 253 -30.63 33.15 -53.58
N THR A 254 -29.90 32.08 -53.90
CA THR A 254 -29.41 31.83 -55.27
C THR A 254 -30.55 31.66 -56.27
N GLY A 255 -31.56 30.85 -55.94
CA GLY A 255 -32.76 30.72 -56.80
C GLY A 255 -33.52 32.04 -56.98
N SER A 256 -33.58 32.88 -55.95
CA SER A 256 -34.16 34.23 -56.07
C SER A 256 -33.32 35.14 -56.96
N ALA A 257 -31.98 35.06 -56.87
CA ALA A 257 -31.07 35.82 -57.70
C ALA A 257 -31.15 35.41 -59.18
N ASP A 258 -31.28 34.12 -59.47
CA ASP A 258 -31.46 33.60 -60.84
C ASP A 258 -32.79 34.07 -61.43
N ALA A 259 -33.88 34.07 -60.64
CA ALA A 259 -35.17 34.59 -61.07
C ALA A 259 -35.10 36.10 -61.36
N VAL A 260 -34.38 36.88 -60.54
CA VAL A 260 -34.14 38.30 -60.77
C VAL A 260 -33.30 38.53 -62.02
N ALA A 261 -32.26 37.73 -62.26
CA ALA A 261 -31.44 37.82 -63.46
C ALA A 261 -32.25 37.53 -64.73
N ALA A 262 -33.04 36.46 -64.73
CA ALA A 262 -33.93 36.12 -65.85
C ALA A 262 -34.96 37.22 -66.14
N ALA A 263 -35.57 37.81 -65.09
CA ALA A 263 -36.48 38.93 -65.25
C ALA A 263 -35.79 40.19 -65.81
N ALA A 264 -34.53 40.43 -65.45
CA ALA A 264 -33.74 41.53 -66.00
C ALA A 264 -33.39 41.31 -67.47
N GLU A 265 -33.08 40.07 -67.88
CA GLU A 265 -32.88 39.72 -69.30
C GLU A 265 -34.16 39.92 -70.12
N GLU A 266 -35.31 39.45 -69.61
CA GLU A 266 -36.62 39.64 -70.25
C GLU A 266 -36.97 41.13 -70.37
N LEU A 267 -36.74 41.93 -69.31
CA LEU A 267 -36.96 43.37 -69.34
C LEU A 267 -36.03 44.07 -70.34
N SER A 268 -34.77 43.66 -70.45
CA SER A 268 -33.82 44.18 -71.42
C SER A 268 -34.27 43.88 -72.86
N ALA A 269 -34.70 42.64 -73.12
CA ALA A 269 -35.25 42.24 -74.42
C ALA A 269 -36.50 43.06 -74.79
N ASN A 270 -37.43 43.22 -73.83
CA ASN A 270 -38.61 44.05 -74.01
C ASN A 270 -38.26 45.53 -74.27
N SER A 271 -37.27 46.07 -73.55
CA SER A 271 -36.81 47.44 -73.73
C SER A 271 -36.18 47.66 -75.12
N GLN A 272 -35.41 46.69 -75.62
CA GLN A 272 -34.85 46.72 -76.98
C GLN A 272 -35.96 46.66 -78.05
N GLN A 273 -36.97 45.83 -77.85
CA GLN A 273 -38.12 45.76 -78.74
C GLN A 273 -38.92 47.06 -78.76
N ILE A 274 -39.12 47.69 -77.60
CA ILE A 274 -39.77 49.01 -77.50
C ILE A 274 -38.94 50.08 -78.22
N ALA A 275 -37.62 50.11 -78.03
CA ALA A 275 -36.74 51.05 -78.70
C ALA A 275 -36.79 50.88 -80.22
N ALA A 276 -36.76 49.64 -80.72
CA ALA A 276 -36.91 49.35 -82.15
C ALA A 276 -38.28 49.79 -82.71
N GLY A 277 -39.37 49.54 -81.98
CA GLY A 277 -40.70 50.00 -82.38
C GLY A 277 -40.85 51.52 -82.34
N ALA A 278 -40.18 52.20 -81.40
CA ALA A 278 -40.13 53.66 -81.34
C ALA A 278 -39.33 54.24 -82.52
N GLU A 279 -38.21 53.62 -82.92
CA GLU A 279 -37.47 53.98 -84.13
C GLU A 279 -38.33 53.79 -85.39
N GLU A 280 -39.03 52.67 -85.54
CA GLU A 280 -39.93 52.41 -86.67
C GLU A 280 -41.05 53.47 -86.75
N THR A 281 -41.64 53.83 -85.61
CA THR A 281 -42.69 54.87 -85.54
C THR A 281 -42.14 56.27 -85.85
N SER A 282 -40.88 56.55 -85.54
CA SER A 282 -40.25 57.85 -85.82
C SER A 282 -39.87 58.04 -87.31
N VAL A 283 -39.87 56.96 -88.10
CA VAL A 283 -39.52 56.98 -89.54
C VAL A 283 -40.77 57.01 -90.43
N GLN A 284 -41.96 56.77 -89.86
CA GLN A 284 -43.27 56.99 -90.50
C GLN A 284 -43.72 58.45 -90.40
#